data_AF-A0A1I0XTF0-F1
#
_entry.id   AF-A0A1I0XTF0-F1
#
_cell.length_a   1.000
_cell.length_b   1.000
_cell.length_c   1.000
_cell.angle_alpha   90.00
_cell.angle_beta   90.00
_cell.angle_gamma   90.00
#
_symmetry.space_group_name_H-M   'P 1'
#
loop_
_entity.id
_entity.type
_entity.pdbx_description
1 polymer ?
#
loop_
_entity_poly.entity_id
_entity_poly.type
_entity_poly.pdbx_seq_one_letter_code
_entity_poly.pdbx_strand_id
1 'polypeptide(L)'
;MRGVIEVRFNNLQLLYIDEALGRVDASGLMRESWYRLGMEHARERAAGKSVILTFPARLGALSADFRGTKPDARGEWLPVIIRALQKSGVSFTLAEVLTAVYEAIAWGYGEELAEFDGLFDAATIAGRQRLLARKSAMEHMHNIPPMVDAVTAMEGAGHGY
;
A
#
# COMPACT_ATOMS: atom_id res chain seq x y z
N MET A 1 -2.41 -16.77 11.89
CA MET A 1 -2.40 -15.58 11.02
C MET A 1 -1.76 -15.92 9.67
N ARG A 2 -2.14 -15.23 8.59
CA ARG A 2 -1.86 -15.60 7.18
C ARG A 2 -0.58 -14.97 6.60
N GLY A 3 0.11 -14.07 7.31
CA GLY A 3 1.31 -13.38 6.86
C GLY A 3 1.08 -12.29 5.82
N VAL A 4 -0.16 -12.11 5.36
CA VAL A 4 -0.57 -11.16 4.31
C VAL A 4 -1.78 -10.35 4.75
N ILE A 5 -1.89 -9.14 4.22
CA ILE A 5 -3.07 -8.28 4.31
C ILE A 5 -3.72 -8.14 2.93
N GLU A 6 -5.03 -7.99 2.91
CA GLU A 6 -5.81 -7.78 1.69
C GLU A 6 -6.18 -6.30 1.58
N VAL A 7 -5.96 -5.70 0.41
CA VAL A 7 -6.28 -4.30 0.13
C VAL A 7 -7.14 -4.21 -1.13
N ARG A 8 -8.32 -3.58 -1.01
CA ARG A 8 -9.28 -3.44 -2.10
C ARG A 8 -9.15 -2.10 -2.79
N PHE A 9 -9.00 -2.15 -4.11
CA PHE A 9 -8.99 -1.00 -5.02
C PHE A 9 -10.17 -1.05 -5.98
N ASN A 10 -10.71 0.11 -6.36
CA ASN A 10 -11.57 0.21 -7.54
C ASN A 10 -10.78 0.73 -8.75
N ASN A 11 -11.42 0.72 -9.92
CA ASN A 11 -10.80 1.13 -11.17
C ASN A 11 -10.23 2.55 -11.14
N LEU A 12 -10.83 3.47 -10.37
CA LEU A 12 -10.35 4.84 -10.24
C LEU A 12 -9.03 4.90 -9.46
N GLN A 13 -8.90 4.19 -8.33
CA GLN A 13 -7.62 4.18 -7.61
C GLN A 13 -6.52 3.50 -8.43
N LEU A 14 -6.84 2.41 -9.13
CA LEU A 14 -5.88 1.77 -10.03
C LEU A 14 -5.43 2.72 -11.15
N LEU A 15 -6.36 3.47 -11.76
CA LEU A 15 -6.04 4.48 -12.77
C LEU A 15 -5.15 5.59 -12.21
N TYR A 16 -5.40 6.08 -11.00
CA TYR A 16 -4.54 7.09 -10.37
C TYR A 16 -3.13 6.58 -10.13
N ILE A 17 -2.97 5.31 -9.77
CA ILE A 17 -1.64 4.70 -9.61
C ILE A 17 -0.96 4.56 -10.98
N ASP A 18 -1.67 4.06 -12.00
CA ASP A 18 -1.15 3.92 -13.36
C ASP A 18 -0.64 5.28 -13.90
N GLU A 19 -1.45 6.33 -13.73
CA GLU A 19 -1.12 7.70 -14.15
C GLU A 19 0.07 8.29 -13.39
N ALA A 20 0.09 8.14 -12.07
CA ALA A 20 1.15 8.67 -11.23
C ALA A 20 2.51 8.03 -11.55
N LEU A 21 2.54 6.70 -11.74
CA LEU A 21 3.74 5.97 -12.13
C LEU A 21 4.20 6.35 -13.55
N GLY A 22 3.26 6.61 -14.47
CA GLY A 22 3.57 7.07 -15.82
C GLY A 22 4.28 8.43 -15.88
N ARG A 23 4.10 9.28 -14.87
CA ARG A 23 4.63 10.66 -14.81
C ARG A 23 6.01 10.78 -14.13
N VAL A 24 6.50 9.72 -13.48
CA VAL A 24 7.75 9.76 -12.69
C VAL A 24 8.80 8.80 -13.27
N ASP A 25 9.85 9.35 -13.87
CA ASP A 25 10.90 8.59 -14.60
C ASP A 25 11.63 7.53 -13.75
N ALA A 26 11.79 7.76 -12.45
CA ALA A 26 12.49 6.84 -11.54
C ALA A 26 11.71 5.55 -11.22
N SER A 27 10.52 5.35 -11.79
CA SER A 27 9.62 4.23 -11.47
C SER A 27 9.67 3.06 -12.46
N GLY A 28 10.53 3.08 -13.48
CA GLY A 28 10.47 2.16 -14.64
C GLY A 28 10.26 0.67 -14.32
N LEU A 29 11.06 0.08 -13.42
CA LEU A 29 10.92 -1.34 -13.02
C LEU A 29 9.63 -1.63 -12.25
N MET A 30 9.19 -0.67 -11.43
CA MET A 30 7.94 -0.78 -10.67
C MET A 30 6.75 -0.65 -11.62
N ARG A 31 6.80 0.30 -12.56
CA ARG A 31 5.77 0.52 -13.59
C ARG A 31 5.50 -0.74 -14.40
N GLU A 32 6.55 -1.42 -14.86
CA GLU A 32 6.37 -2.69 -15.58
C GLU A 32 5.74 -3.78 -14.72
N SER A 33 6.20 -3.92 -13.47
CA SER A 33 5.68 -4.95 -12.55
C SER A 33 4.20 -4.68 -12.21
N TRP A 34 3.86 -3.41 -11.99
CA TRP A 34 2.49 -2.95 -11.75
C TRP A 34 1.61 -3.16 -12.97
N TYR A 35 2.10 -2.86 -14.17
CA TYR A 35 1.37 -3.10 -15.41
C TYR A 35 1.04 -4.59 -15.61
N ARG A 36 2.00 -5.49 -15.35
CA ARG A 36 1.77 -6.94 -15.44
C ARG A 36 0.69 -7.40 -14.45
N LEU A 37 0.75 -6.94 -13.21
CA LEU A 37 -0.29 -7.21 -12.20
C LEU A 37 -1.66 -6.66 -12.67
N GLY A 38 -1.69 -5.49 -13.29
CA GLY A 38 -2.89 -4.91 -13.88
C GLY A 38 -3.49 -5.77 -15.01
N MET A 39 -2.67 -6.50 -15.76
CA MET A 39 -3.11 -7.43 -16.81
C MET A 39 -3.66 -8.74 -16.24
N GLU A 40 -3.13 -9.22 -15.12
CA GLU A 40 -3.64 -10.40 -14.41
C GLU A 40 -5.10 -10.17 -13.95
N HIS A 41 -5.44 -8.93 -13.60
CA HIS A 41 -6.79 -8.52 -13.19
C HIS A 41 -7.61 -7.84 -14.30
N ALA A 42 -7.22 -7.98 -15.57
CA ALA A 42 -7.86 -7.25 -16.68
C ALA A 42 -9.36 -7.59 -16.83
N ARG A 43 -9.75 -8.83 -16.54
CA ARG A 43 -11.16 -9.28 -16.63
C ARG A 43 -12.02 -8.64 -15.56
N GLU A 44 -11.54 -8.61 -14.32
CA GLU A 44 -12.21 -7.95 -13.20
C GLU A 44 -12.37 -6.46 -13.47
N ARG A 45 -11.30 -5.80 -13.93
CA ARG A 45 -11.29 -4.37 -14.29
C ARG A 45 -12.30 -4.07 -15.39
N ALA A 46 -12.31 -4.87 -16.47
CA ALA A 46 -13.23 -4.72 -17.59
C ALA A 46 -14.70 -4.91 -17.18
N ALA A 47 -14.96 -5.76 -16.18
CA ALA A 47 -16.28 -5.96 -15.60
C ALA A 47 -16.69 -4.88 -14.58
N GLY A 48 -15.87 -3.84 -14.37
CA GLY A 48 -16.12 -2.78 -13.40
C GLY A 48 -16.00 -3.22 -11.94
N LYS A 49 -15.39 -4.38 -11.67
CA LYS A 49 -15.25 -4.92 -10.32
C LYS A 49 -14.04 -4.34 -9.61
N SER A 50 -14.12 -4.24 -8.29
CA SER A 50 -12.94 -3.96 -7.46
C SER A 50 -11.94 -5.12 -7.52
N VAL A 51 -10.67 -4.77 -7.44
CA VAL A 51 -9.55 -5.71 -7.36
C VAL A 51 -9.08 -5.75 -5.92
N ILE A 52 -8.84 -6.96 -5.40
CA ILE A 52 -8.19 -7.17 -4.11
C ILE A 52 -6.75 -7.58 -4.40
N LEU A 53 -5.80 -6.81 -3.86
CA LEU A 53 -4.39 -7.12 -3.92
C LEU A 53 -3.91 -7.52 -2.53
N THR A 54 -3.08 -8.54 -2.47
CA THR A 54 -2.43 -8.98 -1.23
C THR A 54 -1.05 -8.35 -1.09
N PHE A 55 -0.76 -7.87 0.12
CA PHE A 55 0.54 -7.35 0.53
C PHE A 55 1.08 -8.17 1.70
N PRO A 56 2.40 -8.23 1.91
CA PRO A 56 2.95 -8.81 3.14
C PRO A 56 2.46 -8.00 4.35
N ALA A 57 2.18 -8.67 5.47
CA ALA A 57 1.73 -7.99 6.69
C ALA A 57 2.86 -7.31 7.48
N ARG A 58 4.12 -7.61 7.14
CA ARG A 58 5.32 -6.97 7.69
C ARG A 58 6.42 -6.82 6.62
N LEU A 59 7.26 -5.80 6.74
CA LEU A 59 8.43 -5.65 5.86
C LEU A 59 9.45 -6.76 6.07
N GLY A 60 10.15 -7.15 5.00
CA GLY A 60 11.21 -8.16 5.05
C GLY A 60 10.75 -9.59 5.35
N ALA A 61 9.44 -9.85 5.36
CA ALA A 61 8.91 -11.20 5.54
C ALA A 61 9.41 -12.15 4.44
N LEU A 62 9.93 -13.31 4.85
CA LEU A 62 10.45 -14.33 3.95
C LEU A 62 9.29 -15.14 3.35
N SER A 63 9.50 -15.79 2.20
CA SER A 63 8.46 -16.60 1.56
C SER A 63 7.87 -17.71 2.46
N ALA A 64 8.63 -18.18 3.45
CA ALA A 64 8.17 -19.14 4.46
C ALA A 64 7.14 -18.55 5.44
N ASP A 65 7.15 -17.24 5.65
CA ASP A 65 6.28 -16.54 6.61
C ASP A 65 4.81 -16.49 6.14
N PHE A 66 4.55 -16.73 4.85
CA PHE A 66 3.23 -16.64 4.26
C PHE A 66 2.52 -18.00 4.13
N ARG A 67 3.03 -19.06 4.78
CA ARG A 67 2.51 -20.45 4.67
C ARG A 67 2.35 -20.93 3.21
N GLY A 68 3.20 -20.45 2.30
CA GLY A 68 3.15 -20.75 0.88
C GLY A 68 2.28 -19.82 0.02
N THR A 69 1.54 -18.87 0.61
CA THR A 69 0.76 -17.86 -0.11
C THR A 69 1.66 -16.71 -0.53
N LYS A 70 1.98 -16.60 -1.82
CA LYS A 70 2.79 -15.49 -2.32
C LYS A 70 1.90 -14.23 -2.44
N PRO A 71 2.25 -13.09 -1.81
CA PRO A 71 1.48 -11.86 -2.00
C PRO A 71 1.61 -11.36 -3.45
N ASP A 72 0.54 -10.76 -3.95
CA ASP A 72 0.46 -10.16 -5.29
C ASP A 72 1.45 -9.02 -5.42
N ALA A 73 1.55 -8.20 -4.37
CA ALA A 73 2.40 -7.02 -4.31
C ALA A 73 3.49 -7.15 -3.25
N ARG A 74 4.59 -6.43 -3.46
CA ARG A 74 5.66 -6.28 -2.48
C ARG A 74 5.40 -5.08 -1.59
N GLY A 75 5.77 -5.14 -0.30
CA GLY A 75 5.62 -4.00 0.62
C GLY A 75 6.42 -2.78 0.16
N GLU A 76 7.58 -3.01 -0.47
CA GLU A 76 8.49 -2.00 -1.00
C GLU A 76 7.92 -1.24 -2.20
N TRP A 77 6.82 -1.70 -2.80
CA TRP A 77 6.14 -0.96 -3.87
C TRP A 77 5.36 0.24 -3.33
N LEU A 78 4.84 0.17 -2.09
CA LEU A 78 4.01 1.23 -1.53
C LEU A 78 4.74 2.58 -1.44
N PRO A 79 5.99 2.68 -0.93
CA PRO A 79 6.71 3.95 -0.92
C PRO A 79 6.90 4.57 -2.31
N VAL A 80 7.12 3.74 -3.33
CA VAL A 80 7.27 4.20 -4.72
C VAL A 80 5.96 4.77 -5.24
N ILE A 81 4.84 4.07 -5.02
CA ILE A 81 3.50 4.51 -5.43
C ILE A 81 3.10 5.80 -4.69
N ILE A 82 3.29 5.85 -3.37
CA ILE A 82 2.98 7.02 -2.54
C ILE A 82 3.74 8.24 -3.06
N ARG A 83 5.05 8.11 -3.25
CA ARG A 83 5.90 9.19 -3.77
C ARG A 83 5.47 9.62 -5.17
N ALA A 84 5.11 8.68 -6.04
CA ALA A 84 4.62 9.01 -7.38
C ALA A 84 3.30 9.80 -7.33
N LEU A 85 2.34 9.38 -6.50
CA LEU A 85 1.06 10.07 -6.30
C LEU A 85 1.25 11.49 -5.76
N GLN A 86 2.16 11.66 -4.79
CA GLN A 86 2.50 12.97 -4.22
C GLN A 86 3.18 13.89 -5.23
N LYS A 87 4.21 13.40 -5.94
CA LYS A 87 4.97 14.22 -6.92
C LYS A 87 4.14 14.59 -8.14
N SER A 88 3.30 13.69 -8.63
CA SER A 88 2.47 13.91 -9.81
C SER A 88 1.22 14.76 -9.55
N GLY A 89 0.84 14.91 -8.27
CA GLY A 89 -0.37 15.62 -7.84
C GLY A 89 -1.68 14.92 -8.24
N VAL A 90 -1.64 13.66 -8.70
CA VAL A 90 -2.82 12.94 -9.21
C VAL A 90 -3.83 12.66 -8.09
N SER A 91 -3.38 12.24 -6.92
CA SER A 91 -4.26 12.05 -5.75
C SER A 91 -3.50 12.03 -4.43
N PHE A 92 -3.53 13.15 -3.70
CA PHE A 92 -2.96 13.24 -2.35
C PHE A 92 -3.69 12.35 -1.35
N THR A 93 -5.03 12.30 -1.42
CA THR A 93 -5.84 11.44 -0.53
C THR A 93 -5.52 9.96 -0.72
N LEU A 94 -5.31 9.49 -1.95
CA LEU A 94 -4.90 8.10 -2.16
C LEU A 94 -3.49 7.85 -1.63
N ALA A 95 -2.58 8.83 -1.76
CA ALA A 95 -1.25 8.72 -1.18
C ALA A 95 -1.32 8.57 0.35
N GLU A 96 -2.11 9.39 1.05
CA GLU A 96 -2.31 9.29 2.51
C GLU A 96 -2.84 7.92 2.94
N VAL A 97 -3.83 7.39 2.21
CA VAL A 97 -4.41 6.08 2.48
C VAL A 97 -3.37 4.97 2.28
N LEU A 98 -2.57 5.03 1.21
CA LEU A 98 -1.50 4.07 0.98
C LEU A 98 -0.36 4.20 1.98
N THR A 99 -0.10 5.40 2.51
CA THR A 99 0.83 5.61 3.63
C THR A 99 0.35 4.87 4.87
N ALA A 100 -0.94 4.93 5.20
CA ALA A 100 -1.51 4.17 6.32
C ALA A 100 -1.35 2.65 6.13
N VAL A 101 -1.54 2.15 4.90
CA VAL A 101 -1.26 0.73 4.60
C VAL A 101 0.23 0.43 4.80
N TYR A 102 1.12 1.28 4.27
CA TYR A 102 2.56 1.08 4.38
C TYR A 102 3.04 1.07 5.83
N GLU A 103 2.59 2.01 6.65
CA GLU A 103 2.96 2.08 8.06
C GLU A 103 2.48 0.85 8.84
N ALA A 104 1.29 0.34 8.56
CA ALA A 104 0.82 -0.91 9.16
C ALA A 104 1.76 -2.08 8.87
N ILE A 105 2.28 -2.15 7.64
CA ILE A 105 3.27 -3.15 7.24
C ILE A 105 4.65 -2.85 7.85
N ALA A 106 5.09 -1.59 7.82
CA ALA A 106 6.43 -1.18 8.24
C ALA A 106 6.64 -1.34 9.75
N TRP A 107 5.61 -1.03 10.54
CA TRP A 107 5.62 -1.17 11.99
C TRP A 107 5.17 -2.56 12.47
N GLY A 108 4.72 -3.42 11.56
CA GLY A 108 4.42 -4.82 11.86
C GLY A 108 3.09 -5.07 12.55
N TYR A 109 2.17 -4.09 12.58
CA TYR A 109 0.81 -4.26 13.12
C TYR A 109 -0.24 -4.57 12.02
N GLY A 110 0.20 -4.85 10.78
CA GLY A 110 -0.69 -5.14 9.66
C GLY A 110 -1.63 -6.32 9.89
N GLU A 111 -1.15 -7.40 10.49
CA GLU A 111 -2.00 -8.56 10.83
C GLU A 111 -3.04 -8.20 11.88
N GLU A 112 -2.61 -7.50 12.94
CA GLU A 112 -3.49 -7.07 14.02
C GLU A 112 -4.61 -6.16 13.48
N LEU A 113 -4.27 -5.20 12.62
CA LEU A 113 -5.25 -4.33 11.99
C LEU A 113 -6.19 -5.10 11.05
N ALA A 114 -5.69 -6.12 10.33
CA ALA A 114 -6.51 -6.99 9.50
C ALA A 114 -7.45 -7.90 10.32
N GLU A 115 -7.14 -8.23 11.58
CA GLU A 115 -8.08 -8.95 12.46
C GLU A 115 -9.31 -8.09 12.83
N PHE A 116 -9.13 -6.78 12.95
CA PHE A 116 -10.23 -5.85 13.24
C PHE A 116 -11.05 -5.48 12.01
N ASP A 117 -10.38 -5.12 10.92
CA ASP A 117 -11.03 -4.55 9.74
C ASP A 117 -11.27 -5.59 8.63
N GLY A 118 -10.62 -6.75 8.71
CA GLY A 118 -10.60 -7.77 7.67
C GLY A 118 -9.85 -7.30 6.44
N LEU A 119 -10.55 -6.56 5.59
CA LEU A 119 -10.10 -6.05 4.30
C LEU A 119 -9.81 -4.55 4.39
N PHE A 120 -8.64 -4.12 3.95
CA PHE A 120 -8.31 -2.70 3.88
C PHE A 120 -8.97 -2.10 2.64
N ASP A 121 -10.03 -1.32 2.85
CA ASP A 121 -10.86 -0.85 1.75
C ASP A 121 -10.47 0.55 1.26
N ALA A 122 -9.53 0.62 0.31
CA ALA A 122 -9.18 1.86 -0.36
C ALA A 122 -10.23 2.30 -1.39
N ALA A 123 -11.13 1.39 -1.80
CA ALA A 123 -12.12 1.63 -2.85
C ALA A 123 -13.23 2.60 -2.42
N THR A 124 -13.73 2.48 -1.19
CA THR A 124 -14.86 3.29 -0.70
C THR A 124 -14.41 4.45 0.17
N ILE A 125 -15.23 5.52 0.24
CA ILE A 125 -14.95 6.66 1.12
C ILE A 125 -14.90 6.23 2.59
N ALA A 126 -15.88 5.43 3.01
CA ALA A 126 -15.96 4.93 4.39
C ALA A 126 -14.78 4.02 4.75
N GLY A 127 -14.35 3.17 3.80
CA GLY A 127 -13.17 2.32 3.97
C GLY A 127 -11.89 3.14 4.17
N ARG A 128 -11.66 4.15 3.33
CA ARG A 128 -10.51 5.06 3.47
C ARG A 128 -10.52 5.80 4.80
N GLN A 129 -11.66 6.35 5.21
CA GLN A 129 -11.80 7.04 6.50
C GLN A 129 -11.52 6.11 7.68
N ARG A 130 -12.03 4.87 7.62
CA ARG A 130 -11.78 3.86 8.65
C ARG A 130 -10.29 3.53 8.75
N LEU A 131 -9.62 3.29 7.62
CA LEU A 131 -8.20 2.98 7.59
C LEU A 131 -7.37 4.11 8.23
N LEU A 132 -7.65 5.36 7.88
CA LEU A 132 -6.95 6.52 8.44
C LEU A 132 -7.21 6.69 9.95
N ALA A 133 -8.45 6.48 10.40
CA ALA A 133 -8.79 6.52 11.82
C ALA A 133 -8.10 5.40 12.62
N ARG A 134 -8.02 4.19 12.03
CA ARG A 134 -7.39 3.04 12.67
C ARG A 134 -5.87 3.14 12.72
N LYS A 135 -5.24 3.69 11.69
CA LYS A 135 -3.82 4.06 11.74
C LYS A 135 -3.54 4.90 12.99
N SER A 136 -4.28 5.98 13.19
CA SER A 136 -4.07 6.88 14.33
C SER A 136 -4.25 6.17 15.68
N ALA A 137 -5.22 5.26 15.78
CA ALA A 137 -5.42 4.45 16.99
C ALA A 137 -4.26 3.47 17.24
N MET A 138 -3.78 2.79 16.19
CA MET A 138 -2.66 1.85 16.31
C MET A 138 -1.36 2.57 16.68
N GLU A 139 -1.08 3.72 16.07
CA GLU A 139 0.07 4.55 16.42
C GLU A 139 0.07 4.93 17.91
N HIS A 140 -1.10 5.33 18.43
CA HIS A 140 -1.26 5.63 19.84
C HIS A 140 -1.06 4.39 20.74
N MET A 141 -1.66 3.26 20.36
CA MET A 141 -1.58 2.01 21.12
C MET A 141 -0.15 1.45 21.21
N HIS A 142 0.63 1.58 20.13
CA HIS A 142 1.99 1.08 20.04
C HIS A 142 3.05 2.14 20.43
N ASN A 143 2.65 3.33 20.90
CA ASN A 143 3.54 4.47 21.16
C ASN A 143 4.45 4.81 19.97
N ILE A 144 3.95 4.66 18.74
CA ILE A 144 4.65 4.98 17.51
C ILE A 144 4.40 6.45 17.21
N PRO A 145 5.44 7.30 17.09
CA PRO A 145 5.24 8.66 16.63
C PRO A 145 4.73 8.63 15.18
N PRO A 146 3.73 9.45 14.81
CA PRO A 146 3.28 9.52 13.43
C PRO A 146 4.49 9.84 12.53
N MET A 147 4.70 9.07 11.46
CA MET A 147 5.77 9.36 10.52
C MET A 147 5.49 10.73 9.91
N VAL A 148 6.25 11.74 10.33
CA VAL A 148 6.29 13.04 9.65
C VAL A 148 7.03 12.79 8.34
N ASP A 149 6.26 12.71 7.26
CA ASP A 149 6.71 12.38 5.91
C ASP A 149 7.49 11.05 5.82
N ALA A 150 6.81 9.99 5.39
CA ALA A 150 7.43 8.71 5.02
C ALA A 150 8.60 8.86 4.02
N VAL A 151 8.69 10.01 3.33
CA VAL A 151 9.78 10.40 2.44
C VAL A 151 11.04 10.85 3.20
N THR A 152 10.91 11.64 4.28
CA THR A 152 12.05 12.19 5.05
C THR A 152 12.77 11.10 5.84
N ALA A 153 12.03 10.13 6.37
CA ALA A 153 12.61 8.98 7.08
C ALA A 153 13.44 8.08 6.16
N MET A 154 13.06 7.95 4.88
CA MET A 154 13.82 7.18 3.88
C MET A 154 15.08 7.91 3.39
N GLU A 155 15.07 9.25 3.39
CA GLU A 155 16.26 10.07 3.07
C GLU A 155 17.28 10.06 4.22
N GLY A 156 16.84 9.95 5.48
CA GLY A 156 17.72 9.85 6.65
C GLY A 156 18.51 8.53 6.76
N ALA A 157 18.01 7.43 6.16
CA ALA A 157 18.69 6.13 6.20
C ALA A 157 19.78 5.96 5.10
N GLY A 158 19.88 6.91 4.15
CA GLY A 158 20.83 6.87 3.04
C GLY A 158 22.13 7.67 3.24
N HIS A 159 22.29 8.36 4.37
CA HIS A 159 23.46 9.16 4.69
C HIS A 159 24.05 8.78 6.06
N GLY A 160 24.51 7.54 6.16
CA GLY A 160 25.51 7.13 7.15
C GLY A 160 26.73 6.61 6.40
N TYR A 161 27.68 7.51 6.12
CA TYR A 161 29.10 7.14 5.97
C TYR A 161 29.73 7.14 7.36
#